data_AF-T4VGU1-F1
#
_entry.id   AF-T4VGU1-F1
#
_cell.length_a   1.000
_cell.length_b   1.000
_cell.length_c   1.000
_cell.angle_alpha   90.00
_cell.angle_beta   90.00
_cell.angle_gamma   90.00
#
_symmetry.space_group_name_H-M   'P 1'
#
loop_
_entity.id
_entity.type
_entity.pdbx_description
1 polymer ?
#
loop_
_entity_poly.entity_id
_entity_poly.type
_entity_poly.pdbx_seq_one_letter_code
_entity_poly.pdbx_strand_id
1 'polypeptide(L)'
;MRMITDVKELQKIVLNLEGLKVNETEGETIINYFEGHDYRISTDEKKLFIIDIQDESDIVEEDFSEIVCKVIEWNEDMTLNVAEGIGNLYATLDEHEEYENLMRYLIELEKDKKVLDNISLIKK
;
A
#
# COMPACT_ATOMS: atom_id res chain seq x y z
N MET A 1 4.60 12.19 -18.15
CA MET A 1 4.43 11.76 -16.74
C MET A 1 5.76 11.17 -16.28
N ARG A 2 6.12 11.38 -15.02
CA ARG A 2 7.33 10.82 -14.40
C ARG A 2 6.93 9.94 -13.23
N MET A 3 7.61 8.81 -13.06
CA MET A 3 7.36 7.87 -11.97
C MET A 3 7.88 8.46 -10.65
N ILE A 4 7.13 8.19 -9.58
CA ILE A 4 7.52 8.53 -8.21
C ILE A 4 8.01 7.24 -7.55
N THR A 5 9.33 7.11 -7.41
CA THR A 5 9.98 5.95 -6.76
C THR A 5 10.67 6.31 -5.45
N ASP A 6 10.66 7.60 -5.08
CA ASP A 6 11.30 8.12 -3.88
C ASP A 6 10.26 8.73 -2.94
N VAL A 7 10.39 8.41 -1.66
CA VAL A 7 9.44 8.81 -0.61
C VAL A 7 9.42 10.33 -0.44
N LYS A 8 10.58 11.00 -0.48
CA LYS A 8 10.65 12.46 -0.33
C LYS A 8 10.01 13.16 -1.50
N GLU A 9 10.12 12.56 -2.67
CA GLU A 9 9.43 13.03 -3.86
C GLU A 9 7.91 12.90 -3.69
N LEU A 10 7.40 11.73 -3.29
CA LEU A 10 5.98 11.52 -3.02
C LEU A 10 5.45 12.56 -2.02
N GLN A 11 6.13 12.71 -0.89
CA GLN A 11 5.78 13.68 0.15
C GLN A 11 5.69 15.11 -0.40
N LYS A 12 6.67 15.52 -1.21
CA LYS A 12 6.71 16.86 -1.81
C LYS A 12 5.55 17.05 -2.77
N ILE A 13 5.26 16.08 -3.62
CA ILE A 13 4.19 16.17 -4.62
C ILE A 13 2.83 16.22 -3.92
N VAL A 14 2.57 15.31 -2.99
CA VAL A 14 1.31 15.25 -2.22
C VAL A 14 1.09 16.54 -1.42
N LEU A 15 2.14 17.06 -0.77
CA LEU A 15 2.05 18.33 -0.06
C LEU A 15 1.71 19.51 -1.00
N ASN A 16 2.28 19.53 -2.20
CA ASN A 16 2.06 20.61 -3.15
C ASN A 16 0.70 20.55 -3.84
N LEU A 17 0.22 19.34 -4.18
CA LEU A 17 -1.03 19.14 -4.89
C LEU A 17 -2.25 19.21 -3.98
N GLU A 18 -2.15 18.61 -2.80
CA GLU A 18 -3.31 18.34 -1.94
C GLU A 18 -3.17 18.94 -0.53
N GLY A 19 -2.00 19.51 -0.20
CA GLY A 19 -1.75 20.10 1.13
C GLY A 19 -1.60 19.06 2.24
N LEU A 20 -1.55 17.77 1.90
CA LEU A 20 -1.43 16.67 2.84
C LEU A 20 0.03 16.44 3.23
N LYS A 21 0.26 16.23 4.52
CA LYS A 21 1.59 15.87 5.04
C LYS A 21 1.66 14.36 5.21
N VAL A 22 2.57 13.76 4.49
CA VAL A 22 2.90 12.34 4.57
C VAL A 22 4.27 12.23 5.24
N ASN A 23 4.42 11.36 6.24
CA ASN A 23 5.71 11.08 6.86
C ASN A 23 6.49 10.01 6.07
N GLU A 24 7.71 9.69 6.49
CA GLU A 24 8.59 8.78 5.74
C GLU A 24 8.02 7.36 5.71
N THR A 25 7.64 6.83 6.87
CA THR A 25 7.02 5.50 6.98
C THR A 25 5.72 5.40 6.19
N GLU A 26 4.87 6.42 6.24
CA GLU A 26 3.62 6.44 5.48
C GLU A 26 3.88 6.39 3.97
N GLY A 27 4.83 7.19 3.48
CA GLY A 27 5.18 7.20 2.06
C GLY A 27 5.83 5.90 1.60
N GLU A 28 6.69 5.30 2.43
CA GLU A 28 7.29 3.99 2.18
C GLU A 28 6.22 2.90 2.08
N THR A 29 5.27 2.85 3.03
CA THR A 29 4.16 1.90 2.97
C THR A 29 3.40 2.05 1.66
N ILE A 30 3.00 3.26 1.27
CA ILE A 30 2.24 3.46 0.02
C ILE A 30 3.05 2.99 -1.21
N ILE A 31 4.31 3.40 -1.35
CA ILE A 31 5.13 3.00 -2.51
C ILE A 31 5.29 1.47 -2.57
N ASN A 32 5.60 0.83 -1.43
CA ASN A 32 5.83 -0.61 -1.37
C ASN A 32 4.58 -1.42 -1.76
N TYR A 33 3.38 -0.99 -1.38
CA TYR A 33 2.15 -1.68 -1.79
C TYR A 33 1.93 -1.61 -3.30
N PHE A 34 2.11 -0.43 -3.91
CA PHE A 34 1.98 -0.29 -5.35
C PHE A 34 3.00 -1.14 -6.10
N GLU A 35 4.27 -1.10 -5.72
CA GLU A 35 5.31 -1.94 -6.32
C GLU A 35 5.02 -3.44 -6.15
N GLY A 36 4.51 -3.84 -4.97
CA GLY A 36 4.14 -5.23 -4.69
C GLY A 36 2.89 -5.73 -5.42
N HIS A 37 2.07 -4.82 -5.98
CA HIS A 37 0.85 -5.13 -6.74
C HIS A 37 1.01 -4.87 -8.24
N ASP A 38 2.25 -4.75 -8.73
CA ASP A 38 2.56 -4.43 -10.13
C ASP A 38 1.98 -3.09 -10.64
N TYR A 39 1.82 -2.11 -9.76
CA TYR A 39 1.43 -0.74 -10.11
C TYR A 39 2.52 0.27 -9.79
N ARG A 40 2.44 1.46 -10.40
CA ARG A 40 3.31 2.60 -10.06
C ARG A 40 2.54 3.89 -9.96
N ILE A 41 2.97 4.71 -9.00
CA ILE A 41 2.50 6.09 -8.89
C ILE A 41 3.35 6.97 -9.81
N SER A 42 2.70 7.81 -10.60
CA SER A 42 3.32 8.77 -11.51
C SER A 42 2.70 10.15 -11.35
N THR A 43 3.39 11.18 -11.82
CA THR A 43 2.89 12.56 -11.80
C THR A 43 3.28 13.33 -13.06
N ASP A 44 2.47 14.31 -13.43
CA ASP A 44 2.83 15.38 -14.38
C ASP A 44 3.11 16.73 -13.67
N GLU A 45 3.34 16.68 -12.35
CA GLU A 45 3.47 17.81 -11.42
C GLU A 45 2.17 18.56 -11.10
N LYS A 46 1.06 18.22 -11.76
CA LYS A 46 -0.26 18.81 -11.50
C LYS A 46 -1.26 17.79 -10.97
N LYS A 47 -1.04 16.52 -11.29
CA LYS A 47 -1.91 15.39 -10.99
C LYS A 47 -1.09 14.16 -10.62
N LEU A 48 -1.73 13.23 -9.94
CA LEU A 48 -1.22 11.88 -9.69
C LEU A 48 -1.90 10.90 -10.64
N PHE A 49 -1.16 9.88 -11.02
CA PHE A 49 -1.61 8.84 -11.93
C PHE A 49 -1.13 7.48 -11.41
N ILE A 50 -1.98 6.48 -11.55
CA ILE A 50 -1.62 5.07 -11.36
C ILE A 50 -1.45 4.43 -12.74
N ILE A 51 -0.37 3.68 -12.88
CA ILE A 51 -0.03 2.96 -14.12
C ILE A 51 0.17 1.49 -13.77
N ASP A 52 -0.51 0.61 -14.51
CA ASP A 52 -0.26 -0.84 -14.47
C ASP A 52 1.09 -1.13 -15.17
N ILE A 53 1.98 -1.86 -14.50
CA ILE A 53 3.29 -2.22 -15.06
C ILE A 53 3.14 -3.26 -16.19
N GLN A 54 2.11 -4.10 -16.13
CA GLN A 54 1.84 -5.15 -17.11
C GLN A 54 1.13 -4.59 -18.36
N ASP A 55 0.32 -3.53 -18.21
CA ASP A 55 -0.29 -2.79 -19.30
C ASP A 55 -0.10 -1.28 -19.12
N GLU A 56 1.04 -0.75 -19.60
CA GLU A 56 1.37 0.68 -19.49
C GLU A 56 0.40 1.63 -20.24
N SER A 57 -0.60 1.09 -20.95
CA SER A 57 -1.69 1.87 -21.54
C SER A 57 -2.85 2.12 -20.58
N ASP A 58 -2.95 1.36 -19.48
CA ASP A 58 -3.91 1.59 -18.41
C ASP A 58 -3.37 2.64 -17.42
N ILE A 59 -3.87 3.86 -17.60
CA ILE A 59 -3.44 5.03 -16.83
C ILE A 59 -4.67 5.68 -16.23
N VAL A 60 -4.73 5.66 -14.90
CA VAL A 60 -5.85 6.21 -14.14
C VAL A 60 -5.36 7.44 -13.38
N GLU A 61 -6.03 8.57 -13.57
CA GLU A 61 -5.84 9.75 -12.73
C GLU A 61 -6.54 9.51 -11.39
N GLU A 62 -5.81 9.68 -10.29
CA GLU A 62 -6.31 9.47 -8.92
C GLU A 62 -5.77 10.59 -8.03
N ASP A 63 -6.50 10.96 -6.99
CA ASP A 63 -5.93 11.78 -5.92
C ASP A 63 -5.19 10.88 -4.91
N PHE A 64 -4.34 11.47 -4.07
CA PHE A 64 -3.55 10.71 -3.10
C PHE A 64 -4.44 9.97 -2.11
N SER A 65 -5.65 10.44 -1.88
CA SER A 65 -6.54 9.80 -0.93
C SER A 65 -7.21 8.54 -1.48
N GLU A 66 -7.57 8.51 -2.75
CA GLU A 66 -8.02 7.31 -3.45
C GLU A 66 -6.87 6.29 -3.55
N ILE A 67 -5.63 6.76 -3.75
CA ILE A 67 -4.42 5.93 -3.66
C ILE A 67 -4.31 5.26 -2.29
N VAL A 68 -4.49 6.02 -1.20
CA VAL A 68 -4.48 5.47 0.17
C VAL A 68 -5.63 4.49 0.39
N CYS A 69 -6.83 4.78 -0.12
CA CYS A 69 -7.98 3.86 -0.02
C CYS A 69 -7.69 2.51 -0.68
N LYS A 70 -7.10 2.49 -1.88
CA LYS A 70 -6.70 1.24 -2.54
C LYS A 70 -5.70 0.43 -1.70
N VAL A 71 -4.72 1.11 -1.08
CA VAL A 71 -3.73 0.43 -0.22
C VAL A 71 -4.38 -0.14 1.05
N ILE A 72 -5.37 0.56 1.62
CA ILE A 72 -6.17 0.04 2.74
C ILE A 72 -6.92 -1.21 2.31
N GLU A 73 -7.62 -1.16 1.17
CA GLU A 73 -8.37 -2.31 0.64
C GLU A 73 -7.44 -3.52 0.40
N TRP A 74 -6.27 -3.31 -0.20
CA TRP A 74 -5.27 -4.37 -0.38
C TRP A 74 -4.76 -4.93 0.95
N ASN A 75 -4.44 -4.07 1.93
CA ASN A 75 -4.01 -4.52 3.25
C ASN A 75 -5.10 -5.37 3.94
N GLU A 76 -6.37 -4.96 3.84
CA GLU A 76 -7.51 -5.70 4.40
C GLU A 76 -7.70 -7.06 3.72
N ASP A 77 -7.70 -7.11 2.38
CA ASP A 77 -7.83 -8.34 1.61
C ASP A 77 -6.70 -9.32 1.92
N MET A 78 -5.46 -8.83 1.97
CA MET A 78 -4.29 -9.65 2.30
C MET A 78 -4.34 -10.17 3.73
N THR A 79 -4.78 -9.34 4.67
CA THR A 79 -4.96 -9.74 6.08
C THR A 79 -5.98 -10.87 6.20
N LEU A 80 -7.10 -10.75 5.51
CA LEU A 80 -8.15 -11.76 5.50
C LEU A 80 -7.65 -13.08 4.89
N ASN A 81 -6.98 -13.03 3.74
CA ASN A 81 -6.39 -14.20 3.08
C ASN A 81 -5.36 -14.92 3.99
N VAL A 82 -4.49 -14.16 4.66
CA VAL A 82 -3.49 -14.74 5.58
C VAL A 82 -4.15 -15.36 6.81
N ALA A 83 -5.17 -14.72 7.38
CA ALA A 83 -5.91 -15.25 8.52
C ALA A 83 -6.64 -16.55 8.17
N GLU A 84 -7.25 -16.64 6.97
CA GLU A 84 -7.84 -17.88 6.46
C GLU A 84 -6.79 -18.97 6.26
N GLY A 85 -5.63 -18.62 5.69
CA GLY A 85 -4.49 -19.53 5.53
C GLY A 85 -4.07 -20.13 6.87
N ILE A 86 -3.86 -19.30 7.89
CA ILE A 86 -3.53 -19.72 9.26
C ILE A 86 -4.60 -20.67 9.82
N GLY A 87 -5.88 -20.33 9.63
CA GLY A 87 -7.01 -21.17 10.09
C GLY A 87 -7.01 -22.57 9.48
N ASN A 88 -6.54 -22.70 8.23
CA ASN A 88 -6.46 -23.98 7.51
C ASN A 88 -5.25 -24.83 7.95
N LEU A 89 -4.12 -24.22 8.33
CA LEU A 89 -2.89 -24.93 8.73
C LEU A 89 -2.97 -25.61 10.10
N TYR A 90 -3.86 -25.17 10.99
CA TYR A 90 -4.07 -25.80 12.31
C TYR A 90 -4.47 -27.28 12.24
N ALA A 91 -4.80 -27.79 11.05
CA ALA A 91 -5.17 -29.18 10.82
C ALA A 91 -3.98 -30.16 10.79
N THR A 92 -2.72 -29.72 10.61
CA THR A 92 -1.57 -30.64 10.48
C THR A 92 -0.31 -30.18 11.24
N LEU A 93 0.45 -31.13 11.81
CA LEU A 93 1.64 -30.87 12.64
C LEU A 93 2.91 -30.54 11.84
N ASP A 94 2.90 -30.76 10.51
CA ASP A 94 4.07 -30.61 9.64
C ASP A 94 4.20 -29.18 9.05
N GLU A 95 3.20 -28.32 9.25
CA GLU A 95 3.10 -26.97 8.67
C GLU A 95 3.63 -25.86 9.59
N HIS A 96 4.47 -26.21 10.58
CA HIS A 96 4.94 -25.27 11.61
C HIS A 96 5.72 -24.07 11.03
N GLU A 97 6.53 -24.29 9.99
CA GLU A 97 7.29 -23.22 9.33
C GLU A 97 6.38 -22.27 8.54
N GLU A 98 5.40 -22.82 7.82
CA GLU A 98 4.43 -22.03 7.05
C GLU A 98 3.53 -21.21 7.97
N TYR A 99 3.04 -21.82 9.06
CA TYR A 99 2.29 -21.13 10.11
C TYR A 99 3.10 -19.96 10.69
N GLU A 100 4.36 -20.18 11.05
CA GLU A 100 5.22 -19.09 11.55
C GLU A 100 5.41 -17.97 10.52
N ASN A 101 5.59 -18.32 9.25
CA ASN A 101 5.75 -17.35 8.18
C ASN A 101 4.48 -16.50 7.99
N LEU A 102 3.31 -17.14 7.96
CA LEU A 102 2.02 -16.43 7.87
C LEU A 102 1.76 -15.57 9.10
N MET A 103 2.07 -16.05 10.31
CA MET A 103 1.95 -15.25 11.53
C MET A 103 2.89 -14.04 11.54
N ARG A 104 4.13 -14.21 11.10
CA ARG A 104 5.07 -13.08 10.92
C ARG A 104 4.51 -12.07 9.93
N TYR A 105 3.97 -12.56 8.83
CA TYR A 105 3.42 -11.69 7.80
C TYR A 105 2.16 -10.93 8.26
N LEU A 106 1.26 -11.60 8.97
CA LEU A 106 0.08 -10.98 9.58
C LEU A 106 0.47 -9.85 10.54
N ILE A 107 1.55 -10.01 11.31
CA ILE A 107 2.06 -8.96 12.21
C ILE A 107 2.53 -7.74 11.40
N GLU A 108 3.17 -7.93 10.25
CA GLU A 108 3.57 -6.81 9.39
C GLU A 108 2.35 -6.10 8.77
N LEU A 109 1.36 -6.85 8.29
CA LEU A 109 0.11 -6.27 7.77
C LEU A 109 -0.63 -5.44 8.84
N GLU A 110 -0.67 -5.89 10.09
CA GLU A 110 -1.25 -5.15 11.22
C GLU A 110 -0.43 -3.91 11.62
N LYS A 111 0.88 -3.88 11.35
CA LYS A 111 1.68 -2.67 11.52
C LYS A 111 1.38 -1.67 10.41
N ASP A 112 1.32 -2.13 9.16
CA ASP A 112 0.97 -1.30 8.01
C ASP A 112 -0.42 -0.68 8.19
N LYS A 113 -1.40 -1.48 8.64
CA LYS A 113 -2.75 -0.99 8.96
C LYS A 113 -2.73 0.21 9.91
N LYS A 114 -1.92 0.17 10.97
CA LYS A 114 -1.80 1.31 11.91
C LYS A 114 -1.19 2.54 11.26
N VAL A 115 -0.27 2.36 10.31
CA VAL A 115 0.29 3.45 9.53
C VAL A 115 -0.79 4.05 8.64
N LEU A 116 -1.54 3.22 7.91
CA LEU A 116 -2.62 3.63 7.01
C LEU A 116 -3.78 4.32 7.75
N ASP A 117 -4.16 3.81 8.93
CA ASP A 117 -5.16 4.42 9.80
C ASP A 117 -4.79 5.87 10.15
N ASN A 118 -3.51 6.14 10.45
CA ASN A 118 -3.04 7.49 10.74
C ASN A 118 -3.20 8.43 9.53
N ILE A 119 -2.90 7.96 8.31
CA ILE A 119 -3.07 8.73 7.08
C ILE A 119 -4.55 9.05 6.85
N SER A 120 -5.43 8.06 7.04
CA SER A 120 -6.88 8.22 6.85
C SER A 120 -7.51 9.27 7.79
N LEU A 121 -6.92 9.46 8.99
CA LEU A 121 -7.37 10.43 9.98
C LEU A 121 -6.98 11.88 9.64
N ILE A 122 -5.98 12.11 8.79
CA ILE A 122 -5.59 13.45 8.32
C ILE A 122 -6.72 14.11 7.50
N LYS A 123 -7.70 13.31 7.03
CA LYS A 123 -8.84 13.76 6.24
C LYS A 123 -10.06 14.28 7.04
N LYS A 124 -10.06 14.21 8.38
CA LYS A 124 -11.15 14.74 9.24
C LYS A 124 -10.81 16.10 9.82
#